data_AF-A0A3D4QQW1-F1
#
_entry.id   AF-A0A3D4QQW1-F1
#
_cell.length_a   1.000
_cell.length_b   1.000
_cell.length_c   1.000
_cell.angle_alpha   90.00
_cell.angle_beta   90.00
_cell.angle_gamma   90.00
#
_symmetry.space_group_name_H-M   'P 1'
#
loop_
_entity.id
_entity.type
_entity.pdbx_description
1 polymer ?
#
loop_
_entity_poly.entity_id
_entity_poly.type
_entity_poly.pdbx_seq_one_letter_code
_entity_poly.pdbx_strand_id
1 'polypeptide(L)'
;MVIILDFGGQDTHHIARKVRGLKVYCEILPCHASVKRIQKKNPIGIIFARGAASETKDVSEGSAEGFEWEVPVLELDEAHLDDQILKNFLYDICGCTGNWTMANFAQESIIALKEQMKGKKVLCALSGGVDSSVAAVMVHKAVGSNLTCIFVDHGLLRKDEGDQVEETFKEQFQMNIIRVNAQERFLTRLKAVTDPETKRKIIGEEFIRVFEEEAKKIGAVDYLVQGTIYPDVVESGVGAALVKSHHNVGGLP
;
A
#
# COMPACT_ATOMS: atom_id res chain seq x y z
N MET A 1 -7.26 9.95 -14.63
CA MET A 1 -6.12 9.74 -13.70
C MET A 1 -4.88 10.33 -14.33
N VAL A 2 -4.05 11.01 -13.54
CA VAL A 2 -2.74 11.52 -13.99
C VAL A 2 -1.62 10.60 -13.50
N ILE A 3 -0.59 10.41 -14.31
CA ILE A 3 0.61 9.66 -13.92
C ILE A 3 1.73 10.65 -13.59
N ILE A 4 2.42 10.44 -12.48
CA ILE A 4 3.60 11.21 -12.12
C ILE A 4 4.80 10.30 -12.30
N LEU A 5 5.69 10.61 -13.26
CA LEU A 5 6.95 9.89 -13.43
C LEU A 5 8.02 10.52 -12.54
N ASP A 6 8.59 9.72 -11.66
CA ASP A 6 9.61 10.12 -10.70
C ASP A 6 11.01 9.99 -11.29
N PHE A 7 11.67 11.11 -11.53
CA PHE A 7 13.07 11.19 -11.98
C PHE A 7 14.05 11.44 -10.84
N GLY A 8 13.68 11.07 -9.61
CA GLY A 8 14.51 11.23 -8.41
C GLY A 8 14.33 12.58 -7.72
N GLY A 9 13.18 13.22 -7.88
CA GLY A 9 12.85 14.46 -7.17
C GLY A 9 12.51 14.17 -5.71
N GLN A 10 13.05 14.98 -4.78
CA GLN A 10 12.70 14.86 -3.35
C GLN A 10 11.21 15.14 -3.08
N ASP A 11 10.55 15.84 -4.01
CA ASP A 11 9.17 16.33 -3.88
C ASP A 11 8.13 15.58 -4.71
N THR A 12 8.46 14.46 -5.34
CA THR A 12 7.47 13.69 -6.13
C THR A 12 6.21 13.35 -5.31
N HIS A 13 6.39 13.00 -4.04
CA HIS A 13 5.27 12.78 -3.11
C HIS A 13 4.51 14.07 -2.76
N HIS A 14 5.18 15.22 -2.73
CA HIS A 14 4.53 16.52 -2.49
C HIS A 14 3.68 16.93 -3.70
N ILE A 15 4.16 16.74 -4.92
CA ILE A 15 3.39 16.93 -6.16
C ILE A 15 2.15 16.04 -6.13
N ALA A 16 2.30 14.74 -5.82
CA ALA A 16 1.17 13.82 -5.71
C ALA A 16 0.14 14.26 -4.66
N ARG A 17 0.58 14.81 -3.52
CA ARG A 17 -0.31 15.39 -2.50
C ARG A 17 -1.07 16.60 -3.04
N LYS A 18 -0.41 17.51 -3.77
CA LYS A 18 -1.08 18.67 -4.39
C LYS A 18 -2.11 18.25 -5.44
N VAL A 19 -1.76 17.32 -6.34
CA VAL A 19 -2.69 16.78 -7.35
C VAL A 19 -3.93 16.15 -6.69
N ARG A 20 -3.74 15.35 -5.64
CA ARG A 20 -4.83 14.75 -4.87
C ARG A 20 -5.65 15.78 -4.07
N GLY A 21 -5.00 16.82 -3.54
CA GLY A 21 -5.67 17.96 -2.90
C GLY A 21 -6.55 18.74 -3.87
N LEU A 22 -6.16 18.77 -5.14
CA LEU A 22 -6.98 19.27 -6.25
C LEU A 22 -8.02 18.27 -6.74
N LYS A 23 -8.36 17.23 -5.96
CA LYS A 23 -9.42 16.24 -6.28
C LYS A 23 -9.22 15.49 -7.59
N VAL A 24 -7.96 15.22 -7.95
CA VAL A 24 -7.60 14.38 -9.10
C VAL A 24 -6.82 13.17 -8.62
N TYR A 25 -7.21 11.98 -9.08
CA TYR A 25 -6.44 10.77 -8.79
C TYR A 25 -5.12 10.78 -9.55
N CYS A 26 -4.04 10.46 -8.84
CA CYS A 26 -2.73 10.25 -9.42
C CYS A 26 -1.99 9.05 -8.84
N GLU A 27 -1.16 8.45 -9.69
CA GLU A 27 -0.24 7.38 -9.34
C GLU A 27 1.18 7.81 -9.71
N ILE A 28 2.12 7.57 -8.81
CA ILE A 28 3.54 7.78 -9.09
C ILE A 28 4.07 6.51 -9.78
N LEU A 29 5.01 6.64 -10.71
CA LEU A 29 5.76 5.53 -11.28
C LEU A 29 7.23 5.95 -11.40
N PRO A 30 8.18 5.01 -11.29
CA PRO A 30 9.57 5.35 -11.52
C PRO A 30 9.80 5.78 -12.98
N CYS A 31 10.79 6.63 -13.25
CA CYS A 31 11.14 7.10 -14.59
C CYS A 31 11.40 5.97 -15.60
N HIS A 32 11.91 4.83 -15.15
CA HIS A 32 12.19 3.65 -15.97
C HIS A 32 10.97 2.73 -16.18
N ALA A 33 9.76 3.15 -15.77
CA ALA A 33 8.54 2.41 -16.06
C ALA A 33 8.33 2.32 -17.59
N SER A 34 8.05 1.13 -18.10
CA SER A 34 7.87 0.94 -19.54
C SER A 34 6.65 1.71 -20.06
N VAL A 35 6.79 2.25 -21.28
CA VAL A 35 5.69 2.97 -21.98
C VAL A 35 4.40 2.15 -21.98
N LYS A 36 4.49 0.85 -22.29
CA LYS A 36 3.34 -0.07 -22.29
C LYS A 36 2.65 -0.16 -20.92
N ARG A 37 3.40 -0.13 -19.81
CA ARG A 37 2.84 -0.14 -18.45
C ARG A 37 2.05 1.14 -18.17
N ILE A 38 2.57 2.27 -18.62
CA ILE A 38 1.93 3.59 -18.46
C ILE A 38 0.66 3.65 -19.34
N GLN A 39 0.75 3.29 -20.61
CA GLN A 39 -0.39 3.27 -21.54
C GLN A 39 -1.54 2.39 -21.04
N LYS A 40 -1.26 1.21 -20.47
CA LYS A 40 -2.29 0.30 -19.91
C LYS A 40 -3.12 0.96 -18.80
N LYS A 41 -2.61 2.00 -18.16
CA LYS A 41 -3.32 2.77 -17.13
C LYS A 41 -4.26 3.83 -17.70
N ASN A 42 -4.24 4.05 -19.02
CA ASN A 42 -5.04 5.05 -19.72
C ASN A 42 -4.97 6.44 -19.03
N PRO A 43 -3.75 7.01 -18.86
CA PRO A 43 -3.62 8.33 -18.25
C PRO A 43 -4.34 9.39 -19.08
N ILE A 44 -4.86 10.42 -18.43
CA ILE A 44 -5.39 11.63 -19.11
C ILE A 44 -4.35 12.75 -19.20
N GLY A 45 -3.21 12.57 -18.51
CA GLY A 45 -2.09 13.48 -18.49
C GLY A 45 -0.93 12.86 -17.73
N ILE A 46 0.29 13.34 -18.01
CA ILE A 46 1.52 12.85 -17.40
C ILE A 46 2.30 14.04 -16.85
N ILE A 47 2.84 13.89 -15.64
CA ILE A 47 3.72 14.86 -15.00
C ILE A 47 5.10 14.23 -14.87
N PHE A 48 6.12 14.85 -15.44
CA PHE A 48 7.52 14.48 -15.19
C PHE A 48 8.00 15.27 -13.97
N ALA A 49 8.17 14.58 -12.84
CA ALA A 49 8.67 15.16 -11.59
C ALA A 49 10.19 15.04 -11.54
N ARG A 50 10.89 16.17 -11.72
CA ARG A 50 12.36 16.24 -11.73
C ARG A 50 12.88 16.87 -10.45
N GLY A 51 14.01 16.38 -9.96
CA GLY A 51 14.79 17.04 -8.92
C GLY A 51 15.82 18.02 -9.52
N ALA A 52 16.28 18.99 -8.72
CA ALA A 52 17.27 19.99 -9.13
C ALA A 52 18.60 19.39 -9.67
N ALA A 53 18.93 18.15 -9.28
CA ALA A 53 20.14 17.43 -9.71
C ALA A 53 19.88 16.35 -10.79
N SER A 54 18.65 16.25 -11.32
CA SER A 54 18.29 15.27 -12.35
C SER A 54 18.73 15.76 -13.73
N GLU A 55 20.05 15.70 -14.00
CA GLU A 55 20.64 16.11 -15.28
C GLU A 55 20.57 15.03 -16.36
N THR A 56 20.21 13.79 -16.01
CA THR A 56 20.18 12.67 -16.96
C THR A 56 18.81 12.51 -17.59
N LYS A 57 18.66 13.05 -18.80
CA LYS A 57 17.58 12.71 -19.73
C LYS A 57 17.90 11.36 -20.35
N ASP A 58 17.18 10.31 -19.99
CA ASP A 58 17.23 9.08 -20.78
C ASP A 58 16.26 9.25 -21.93
N VAL A 59 16.72 9.87 -23.01
CA VAL A 59 15.99 10.06 -24.26
C VAL A 59 16.18 8.89 -25.23
N SER A 60 16.64 7.73 -24.73
CA SER A 60 16.73 6.53 -25.57
C SER A 60 15.37 6.12 -26.11
N GLU A 61 15.36 5.61 -27.34
CA GLU A 61 14.16 5.15 -28.01
C GLU A 61 13.52 4.01 -27.20
N GLY A 62 12.33 4.27 -26.65
CA GLY A 62 11.60 3.33 -25.78
C GLY A 62 11.56 3.70 -24.29
N SER A 63 12.30 4.72 -23.86
CA SER A 63 12.11 5.31 -22.52
C SER A 63 10.77 6.05 -22.44
N ALA A 64 10.22 6.23 -21.24
CA ALA A 64 9.00 7.00 -21.06
C ALA A 64 9.21 8.51 -21.35
N GLU A 65 10.44 8.99 -21.26
CA GLU A 65 10.80 10.39 -21.49
C GLU A 65 10.95 10.70 -23.00
N GLY A 66 11.55 9.79 -23.76
CA GLY A 66 11.70 9.92 -25.21
C GLY A 66 10.46 9.52 -26.02
N PHE A 67 9.39 9.11 -25.34
CA PHE A 67 8.15 8.67 -25.99
C PHE A 67 7.23 9.85 -26.32
N GLU A 68 6.69 9.85 -27.53
CA GLU A 68 5.69 10.84 -27.96
C GLU A 68 4.32 10.46 -27.40
N TRP A 69 3.92 11.14 -26.32
CA TRP A 69 2.64 10.89 -25.66
C TRP A 69 1.48 11.57 -26.38
N GLU A 70 0.41 10.82 -26.63
CA GLU A 70 -0.86 11.34 -27.14
C GLU A 70 -1.68 12.09 -26.07
N VAL A 71 -1.14 12.25 -24.87
CA VAL A 71 -1.77 12.93 -23.73
C VAL A 71 -0.89 14.10 -23.29
N PRO A 72 -1.47 15.15 -22.69
CA PRO A 72 -0.69 16.28 -22.21
C PRO A 72 0.42 15.86 -21.24
N VAL A 73 1.61 16.42 -21.44
CA VAL A 73 2.77 16.21 -20.58
C VAL A 73 3.16 17.54 -19.94
N LEU A 74 3.31 17.55 -18.61
CA LEU A 74 3.83 18.68 -17.85
C LEU A 74 5.18 18.29 -17.26
N GLU A 75 6.20 19.07 -17.52
CA GLU A 75 7.47 18.96 -16.81
C GLU A 75 7.45 19.90 -15.60
N LEU A 76 7.73 19.37 -14.41
CA LEU A 76 7.89 20.15 -13.18
C LEU A 76 9.24 19.85 -12.55
N ASP A 77 9.91 20.91 -12.13
CA ASP A 77 11.02 20.84 -11.19
C ASP A 77 10.62 21.47 -9.84
N GLU A 78 11.50 21.33 -8.86
CA GLU A 78 11.32 21.84 -7.49
C GLU A 78 11.11 23.36 -7.44
N ALA A 79 11.76 24.13 -8.34
CA ALA A 79 11.68 25.59 -8.34
C ALA A 79 10.35 26.11 -8.90
N HIS A 80 9.66 25.31 -9.72
CA HIS A 80 8.48 25.74 -10.47
C HIS A 80 7.17 25.06 -10.02
N LEU A 81 7.15 24.45 -8.83
CA LEU A 81 5.93 23.86 -8.26
C LEU A 81 4.93 24.92 -7.80
N ASP A 82 4.10 25.39 -8.73
CA ASP A 82 3.05 26.37 -8.50
C ASP A 82 1.64 25.74 -8.57
N ASP A 83 0.77 26.12 -7.63
CA ASP A 83 -0.59 25.57 -7.52
C ASP A 83 -1.48 25.98 -8.71
N GLN A 84 -1.26 27.17 -9.29
CA GLN A 84 -2.02 27.62 -10.45
C GLN A 84 -1.58 26.89 -11.71
N ILE A 85 -0.28 26.64 -11.89
CA ILE A 85 0.24 25.80 -13.00
C ILE A 85 -0.37 24.41 -12.93
N LEU A 86 -0.30 23.76 -11.75
CA LEU A 86 -0.91 22.44 -11.57
C LEU A 86 -2.41 22.46 -11.86
N LYS A 87 -3.14 23.46 -11.36
CA LYS A 87 -4.58 23.58 -11.60
C LYS A 87 -4.91 23.73 -13.09
N ASN A 88 -4.21 24.63 -13.80
CA ASN A 88 -4.42 24.84 -15.23
C ASN A 88 -4.13 23.55 -16.02
N PHE A 89 -3.03 22.87 -15.70
CA PHE A 89 -2.68 21.61 -16.35
C PHE A 89 -3.75 20.54 -16.12
N LEU A 90 -4.18 20.36 -14.88
CA LEU A 90 -5.15 19.32 -14.54
C LEU A 90 -6.52 19.60 -15.14
N TYR A 91 -7.04 20.82 -15.02
CA TYR A 91 -8.42 21.15 -15.37
C TYR A 91 -8.58 21.68 -16.79
N ASP A 92 -7.75 22.64 -17.19
CA ASP A 92 -7.91 23.32 -18.48
C ASP A 92 -7.29 22.53 -19.62
N ILE A 93 -6.16 21.84 -19.36
CA ILE A 93 -5.43 21.08 -20.37
C ILE A 93 -5.85 19.60 -20.39
N CYS A 94 -5.80 18.92 -19.24
CA CYS A 94 -6.15 17.49 -19.16
C CYS A 94 -7.66 17.24 -19.05
N GLY A 95 -8.48 18.28 -18.83
CA GLY A 95 -9.94 18.14 -18.71
C GLY A 95 -10.40 17.37 -17.48
N CYS A 96 -9.63 17.37 -16.38
CA CYS A 96 -10.05 16.72 -15.14
C CYS A 96 -11.32 17.38 -14.59
N THR A 97 -12.22 16.59 -14.03
CA THR A 97 -13.49 17.11 -13.47
C THR A 97 -13.45 17.37 -11.96
N GLY A 98 -12.37 16.98 -11.27
CA GLY A 98 -12.23 17.20 -9.83
C GLY A 98 -13.19 16.36 -8.98
N ASN A 99 -13.65 15.23 -9.51
CA ASN A 99 -14.62 14.33 -8.87
C ASN A 99 -13.98 13.27 -7.97
N TRP A 100 -12.64 13.22 -7.90
CA TRP A 100 -11.97 12.25 -7.04
C TRP A 100 -11.96 12.74 -5.59
N THR A 101 -12.56 11.92 -4.73
CA THR A 101 -12.54 12.11 -3.28
C THR A 101 -12.14 10.80 -2.62
N MET A 102 -11.69 10.86 -1.36
CA MET A 102 -11.34 9.63 -0.66
C MET A 102 -12.53 8.72 -0.40
N ALA A 103 -13.73 9.29 -0.28
CA ALA A 103 -14.96 8.51 -0.19
C ALA A 103 -15.23 7.73 -1.50
N ASN A 104 -15.16 8.41 -2.65
CA ASN A 104 -15.39 7.78 -3.95
C ASN A 104 -14.33 6.70 -4.22
N PHE A 105 -13.06 7.00 -3.94
CA PHE A 105 -11.97 6.02 -4.08
C PHE A 105 -12.17 4.78 -3.23
N ALA A 106 -12.57 4.95 -1.97
CA ALA A 106 -12.84 3.82 -1.08
C ALA A 106 -13.99 2.97 -1.62
N GLN A 107 -15.07 3.60 -2.08
CA GLN A 107 -16.23 2.89 -2.66
C GLN A 107 -15.84 2.12 -3.93
N GLU A 108 -15.15 2.75 -4.88
CA GLU A 108 -14.68 2.11 -6.11
C GLU A 108 -13.72 0.95 -5.81
N SER A 109 -12.83 1.13 -4.84
CA SER A 109 -11.89 0.09 -4.42
C SER A 109 -12.62 -1.11 -3.80
N ILE A 110 -13.65 -0.89 -2.97
CA ILE A 110 -14.47 -1.96 -2.39
C ILE A 110 -15.22 -2.73 -3.49
N ILE A 111 -15.76 -2.03 -4.50
CA ILE A 111 -16.43 -2.65 -5.65
C ILE A 111 -15.44 -3.52 -6.44
N ALA A 112 -14.24 -2.98 -6.73
CA ALA A 112 -13.19 -3.71 -7.42
C ALA A 112 -12.73 -4.97 -6.66
N LEU A 113 -12.53 -4.85 -5.33
CA LEU A 113 -12.20 -5.98 -4.46
C LEU A 113 -13.29 -7.06 -4.49
N LYS A 114 -14.56 -6.66 -4.44
CA LYS A 114 -15.70 -7.57 -4.51
C LYS A 114 -15.71 -8.35 -5.83
N GLU A 115 -15.50 -7.66 -6.96
CA GLU A 115 -15.44 -8.30 -8.28
C GLU A 115 -14.20 -9.19 -8.44
N GLN A 116 -13.06 -8.79 -7.88
CA GLN A 116 -11.83 -9.58 -7.95
C GLN A 116 -11.96 -10.87 -7.13
N MET A 117 -12.51 -10.79 -5.91
CA MET A 117 -12.57 -11.92 -4.98
C MET A 117 -13.79 -12.81 -5.20
N LYS A 118 -14.89 -12.31 -5.79
CA LYS A 118 -16.10 -13.09 -6.13
C LYS A 118 -16.64 -13.97 -5.00
N GLY A 119 -16.55 -13.47 -3.75
CA GLY A 119 -17.00 -14.21 -2.57
C GLY A 119 -16.13 -15.41 -2.18
N LYS A 120 -14.91 -15.50 -2.68
CA LYS A 120 -13.91 -16.49 -2.25
C LYS A 120 -13.46 -16.25 -0.80
N LYS A 121 -12.80 -17.24 -0.19
CA LYS A 121 -12.33 -17.16 1.20
C LYS A 121 -11.07 -16.29 1.27
N VAL A 122 -11.06 -15.38 2.22
CA VAL A 122 -10.00 -14.39 2.37
C VAL A 122 -9.42 -14.43 3.78
N LEU A 123 -8.11 -14.45 3.88
CA LEU A 123 -7.37 -14.40 5.13
C LEU A 123 -6.64 -13.07 5.26
N CYS A 124 -6.65 -12.47 6.45
CA CYS A 124 -5.91 -11.25 6.73
C CYS A 124 -5.10 -11.41 8.03
N ALA A 125 -3.82 -11.05 7.96
CA ALA A 125 -3.01 -10.84 9.15
C ALA A 125 -3.27 -9.42 9.67
N LEU A 126 -4.01 -9.33 10.77
CA LEU A 126 -4.31 -8.07 11.43
C LEU A 126 -3.23 -7.80 12.47
N SER A 127 -2.68 -6.58 12.48
CA SER A 127 -1.65 -6.17 13.46
C SER A 127 -2.13 -5.13 14.46
N GLY A 128 -3.33 -4.54 14.26
CA GLY A 128 -3.80 -3.37 15.00
C GLY A 128 -3.23 -2.03 14.49
N GLY A 129 -2.23 -2.07 13.60
CA GLY A 129 -1.76 -0.88 12.89
C GLY A 129 -2.81 -0.32 11.92
N VAL A 130 -2.71 0.97 11.60
CA VAL A 130 -3.68 1.66 10.72
C VAL A 130 -3.79 0.98 9.36
N ASP A 131 -2.68 0.57 8.76
CA ASP A 131 -2.66 0.04 7.40
C ASP A 131 -3.38 -1.32 7.28
N SER A 132 -3.05 -2.26 8.17
CA SER A 132 -3.72 -3.58 8.22
C SER A 132 -5.19 -3.45 8.61
N SER A 133 -5.50 -2.52 9.51
CA SER A 133 -6.87 -2.21 9.94
C SER A 133 -7.74 -1.67 8.81
N VAL A 134 -7.26 -0.68 8.07
CA VAL A 134 -7.99 -0.10 6.93
C VAL A 134 -8.17 -1.14 5.83
N ALA A 135 -7.12 -1.90 5.50
CA ALA A 135 -7.21 -2.98 4.53
C ALA A 135 -8.25 -4.03 4.92
N ALA A 136 -8.25 -4.47 6.19
CA ALA A 136 -9.20 -5.44 6.71
C ALA A 136 -10.64 -4.93 6.63
N VAL A 137 -10.90 -3.67 7.00
CA VAL A 137 -12.25 -3.07 6.90
C VAL A 137 -12.71 -2.91 5.46
N MET A 138 -11.83 -2.50 4.54
CA MET A 138 -12.18 -2.39 3.12
C MET A 138 -12.53 -3.76 2.52
N VAL A 139 -11.74 -4.79 2.83
CA VAL A 139 -12.02 -6.15 2.37
C VAL A 139 -13.27 -6.71 3.02
N HIS A 140 -13.50 -6.48 4.32
CA HIS A 140 -14.73 -6.89 4.98
C HIS A 140 -15.97 -6.29 4.32
N LYS A 141 -15.93 -5.00 3.96
CA LYS A 141 -17.02 -4.37 3.21
C LYS A 141 -17.23 -4.98 1.82
N ALA A 142 -16.20 -5.58 1.23
CA ALA A 142 -16.27 -6.22 -0.08
C ALA A 142 -16.81 -7.66 -0.01
N VAL A 143 -16.36 -8.47 0.96
CA VAL A 143 -16.63 -9.93 1.01
C VAL A 143 -17.36 -10.41 2.26
N GLY A 144 -17.65 -9.54 3.22
CA GLY A 144 -18.40 -9.83 4.43
C GLY A 144 -17.76 -10.91 5.30
N SER A 145 -18.53 -11.93 5.65
CA SER A 145 -18.13 -13.06 6.50
C SER A 145 -17.12 -14.01 5.85
N ASN A 146 -16.81 -13.84 4.56
CA ASN A 146 -15.77 -14.64 3.89
C ASN A 146 -14.35 -14.17 4.22
N LEU A 147 -14.21 -13.01 4.87
CA LEU A 147 -12.96 -12.55 5.45
C LEU A 147 -12.79 -13.13 6.86
N THR A 148 -11.66 -13.76 7.11
CA THR A 148 -11.19 -14.10 8.46
C THR A 148 -9.91 -13.32 8.76
N CYS A 149 -9.89 -12.61 9.88
CA CYS A 149 -8.72 -11.89 10.37
C CYS A 149 -8.07 -12.70 11.51
N ILE A 150 -6.77 -12.94 11.43
CA ILE A 150 -5.99 -13.45 12.57
C ILE A 150 -5.23 -12.27 13.18
N PHE A 151 -5.43 -12.06 14.47
CA PHE A 151 -4.69 -11.08 15.27
C PHE A 151 -3.83 -11.80 16.31
N VAL A 152 -2.51 -11.74 16.14
CA VAL A 152 -1.56 -12.40 17.06
C VAL A 152 -1.15 -11.41 18.15
N ASP A 153 -1.68 -11.61 19.35
CA ASP A 153 -1.27 -10.86 20.54
C ASP A 153 0.00 -11.51 21.11
N HIS A 154 1.14 -10.99 20.69
CA HIS A 154 2.47 -11.45 21.11
C HIS A 154 2.87 -10.92 22.50
N GLY A 155 2.01 -10.15 23.19
CA GLY A 155 2.29 -9.62 24.53
C GLY A 155 3.37 -8.52 24.59
N LEU A 156 3.68 -7.88 23.45
CA LEU A 156 4.58 -6.72 23.35
C LEU A 156 3.82 -5.48 22.83
N LEU A 157 2.50 -5.52 22.90
CA LEU A 157 1.62 -4.42 22.53
C LEU A 157 1.60 -3.35 23.63
N ARG A 158 1.00 -2.20 23.34
CA ARG A 158 0.73 -1.20 24.38
C ARG A 158 -0.35 -1.70 25.33
N LYS A 159 -0.44 -1.04 26.48
CA LYS A 159 -1.45 -1.33 27.49
C LYS A 159 -2.85 -1.31 26.85
N ASP A 160 -3.61 -2.39 27.07
CA ASP A 160 -5.00 -2.59 26.63
C ASP A 160 -5.22 -2.59 25.10
N GLU A 161 -4.15 -2.53 24.29
CA GLU A 161 -4.25 -2.44 22.82
C GLU A 161 -4.89 -3.68 22.19
N GLY A 162 -4.53 -4.88 22.68
CA GLY A 162 -5.11 -6.12 22.18
C GLY A 162 -6.63 -6.21 22.40
N ASP A 163 -7.10 -5.70 23.54
CA ASP A 163 -8.52 -5.70 23.90
C ASP A 163 -9.29 -4.67 23.06
N GLN A 164 -8.73 -3.47 22.88
CA GLN A 164 -9.31 -2.42 22.04
C GLN A 164 -9.44 -2.84 20.57
N VAL A 165 -8.42 -3.55 20.05
CA VAL A 165 -8.46 -4.12 18.71
C VAL A 165 -9.60 -5.14 18.61
N GLU A 166 -9.69 -6.09 19.54
CA GLU A 166 -10.75 -7.10 19.51
C GLU A 166 -12.14 -6.46 19.60
N GLU A 167 -12.38 -5.54 20.54
CA GLU A 167 -13.64 -4.82 20.71
C GLU A 167 -14.04 -4.09 19.41
N THR A 168 -13.12 -3.33 18.83
CA THR A 168 -13.38 -2.54 17.61
C THR A 168 -13.79 -3.44 16.45
N PHE A 169 -13.00 -4.46 16.13
CA PHE A 169 -13.27 -5.28 14.94
C PHE A 169 -14.40 -6.28 15.14
N LYS A 170 -14.52 -6.87 16.32
CA LYS A 170 -15.52 -7.91 16.59
C LYS A 170 -16.89 -7.33 16.92
N GLU A 171 -16.95 -6.28 17.73
CA GLU A 171 -18.23 -5.74 18.22
C GLU A 171 -18.75 -4.61 17.33
N GLN A 172 -17.89 -3.63 17.01
CA GLN A 172 -18.32 -2.46 16.24
C GLN A 172 -18.44 -2.77 14.74
N PHE A 173 -17.43 -3.46 14.18
CA PHE A 173 -17.44 -3.83 12.75
C PHE A 173 -18.03 -5.22 12.47
N GLN A 174 -18.30 -6.04 13.49
CA GLN A 174 -18.88 -7.38 13.33
C GLN A 174 -18.06 -8.29 12.41
N MET A 175 -16.73 -8.14 12.44
CA MET A 175 -15.79 -8.91 11.64
C MET A 175 -15.46 -10.25 12.29
N ASN A 176 -15.20 -11.26 11.45
CA ASN A 176 -14.69 -12.54 11.92
C ASN A 176 -13.20 -12.41 12.26
N ILE A 177 -12.92 -12.18 13.54
CA ILE A 177 -11.56 -12.04 14.09
C ILE A 177 -11.24 -13.20 15.03
N ILE A 178 -10.06 -13.78 14.83
CA ILE A 178 -9.45 -14.79 15.69
C ILE A 178 -8.27 -14.12 16.41
N ARG A 179 -8.45 -13.81 17.68
CA ARG A 179 -7.36 -13.36 18.55
C ARG A 179 -6.58 -14.55 19.08
N VAL A 180 -5.26 -14.49 18.95
CA VAL A 180 -4.34 -15.54 19.35
C VAL A 180 -3.42 -14.98 20.42
N ASN A 181 -3.67 -15.34 21.67
CA ASN A 181 -2.86 -14.90 22.80
C ASN A 181 -1.60 -15.76 22.89
N ALA A 182 -0.46 -15.20 22.45
CA ALA A 182 0.82 -15.87 22.35
C ALA A 182 1.90 -15.27 23.27
N GLN A 183 1.53 -14.40 24.21
CA GLN A 183 2.46 -13.69 25.11
C GLN A 183 3.54 -14.61 25.73
N GLU A 184 3.14 -15.70 26.37
CA GLU A 184 4.09 -16.61 27.04
C GLU A 184 5.11 -17.19 26.05
N ARG A 185 4.66 -17.56 24.86
CA ARG A 185 5.48 -18.12 23.78
C ARG A 185 6.54 -17.14 23.31
N PHE A 186 6.16 -15.89 23.06
CA PHE A 186 7.10 -14.83 22.64
C PHE A 186 8.07 -14.44 23.76
N LEU A 187 7.57 -14.19 24.98
CA LEU A 187 8.41 -13.79 26.11
C LEU A 187 9.43 -14.89 26.48
N THR A 188 9.05 -16.16 26.34
CA THR A 188 9.96 -17.29 26.59
C THR A 188 11.10 -17.32 25.58
N ARG A 189 10.84 -17.13 24.28
CA ARG A 189 11.90 -17.08 23.25
C ARG A 189 12.78 -15.84 23.35
N LEU A 190 12.27 -14.75 23.89
CA LEU A 190 13.01 -13.51 24.09
C LEU A 190 13.83 -13.49 25.39
N LYS A 191 13.70 -14.51 26.24
CA LYS A 191 14.42 -14.60 27.51
C LYS A 191 15.93 -14.57 27.27
N ALA A 192 16.61 -13.65 27.97
CA ALA A 192 18.05 -13.43 27.90
C ALA A 192 18.59 -12.98 26.51
N VAL A 193 17.72 -12.66 25.55
CA VAL A 193 18.14 -12.07 24.27
C VAL A 193 18.34 -10.57 24.48
N THR A 194 19.54 -10.07 24.22
CA THR A 194 19.88 -8.64 24.36
C THR A 194 20.01 -7.96 23.01
N ASP A 195 20.60 -8.64 22.02
CA ASP A 195 20.84 -8.13 20.67
C ASP A 195 19.53 -7.79 19.94
N PRO A 196 19.37 -6.54 19.45
CA PRO A 196 18.12 -6.09 18.83
C PRO A 196 17.79 -6.79 17.51
N GLU A 197 18.79 -7.10 16.69
CA GLU A 197 18.56 -7.80 15.40
C GLU A 197 18.12 -9.24 15.63
N THR A 198 18.70 -9.90 16.61
CA THR A 198 18.28 -11.24 17.04
C THR A 198 16.85 -11.21 17.59
N LYS A 199 16.47 -10.19 18.38
CA LYS A 199 15.07 -10.02 18.82
C LYS A 199 14.12 -9.87 17.63
N ARG A 200 14.45 -9.03 16.65
CA ARG A 200 13.62 -8.84 15.44
C ARG A 200 13.40 -10.16 14.70
N LYS A 201 14.47 -10.94 14.48
CA LYS A 201 14.38 -12.26 13.83
C LYS A 201 13.51 -13.23 14.61
N ILE A 202 13.68 -13.32 15.93
CA ILE A 202 12.88 -14.19 16.79
C ILE A 202 11.39 -13.81 16.75
N ILE A 203 11.09 -12.52 16.88
CA ILE A 203 9.69 -12.03 16.86
C ILE A 203 9.06 -12.32 15.49
N GLY A 204 9.74 -12.00 14.39
CA GLY A 204 9.22 -12.23 13.05
C GLY A 204 9.01 -13.71 12.74
N GLU A 205 9.98 -14.57 13.08
CA GLU A 205 9.86 -16.02 12.91
C GLU A 205 8.70 -16.58 13.75
N GLU A 206 8.59 -16.17 15.01
CA GLU A 206 7.55 -16.68 15.90
C GLU A 206 6.15 -16.22 15.47
N PHE A 207 6.04 -14.98 14.98
CA PHE A 207 4.80 -14.48 14.41
C PHE A 207 4.34 -15.33 13.23
N ILE A 208 5.24 -15.64 12.29
CA ILE A 208 4.91 -16.48 11.12
C ILE A 208 4.47 -17.87 11.57
N ARG A 209 5.18 -18.50 12.52
CA ARG A 209 4.82 -19.83 13.05
C ARG A 209 3.42 -19.85 13.68
N VAL A 210 3.14 -18.89 14.56
CA VAL A 210 1.82 -18.77 15.20
C VAL A 210 0.74 -18.51 14.15
N PHE A 211 0.99 -17.60 13.21
CA PHE A 211 0.04 -17.30 12.14
C PHE A 211 -0.24 -18.52 11.26
N GLU A 212 0.78 -19.27 10.85
CA GLU A 212 0.63 -20.50 10.06
C GLU A 212 -0.16 -21.59 10.79
N GLU A 213 0.12 -21.78 12.08
CA GLU A 213 -0.61 -22.75 12.90
C GLU A 213 -2.11 -22.42 12.95
N GLU A 214 -2.46 -21.15 13.05
CA GLU A 214 -3.85 -20.70 13.10
C GLU A 214 -4.50 -20.68 11.71
N ALA A 215 -3.77 -20.28 10.67
CA ALA A 215 -4.22 -20.35 9.29
C ALA A 215 -4.57 -21.78 8.86
N LYS A 216 -3.76 -22.78 9.28
CA LYS A 216 -4.03 -24.20 9.01
C LYS A 216 -5.37 -24.68 9.61
N LYS A 217 -5.81 -24.10 10.73
CA LYS A 217 -7.11 -24.44 11.35
C LYS A 217 -8.29 -23.89 10.54
N ILE A 218 -8.10 -22.80 9.81
CA ILE A 218 -9.12 -22.19 8.93
C ILE A 218 -9.29 -23.01 7.64
N GLY A 219 -8.22 -23.70 7.22
CA GLY A 219 -8.17 -24.52 6.02
C GLY A 219 -7.83 -23.70 4.77
N ALA A 220 -8.27 -24.17 3.60
CA ALA A 220 -7.95 -23.53 2.34
C ALA A 220 -8.58 -22.13 2.23
N VAL A 221 -7.76 -21.16 1.81
CA VAL A 221 -8.13 -19.78 1.52
C VAL A 221 -7.64 -19.40 0.12
N ASP A 222 -8.36 -18.52 -0.56
CA ASP A 222 -8.06 -18.14 -1.95
C ASP A 222 -7.20 -16.86 -2.04
N TYR A 223 -7.28 -16.00 -1.01
CA TYR A 223 -6.57 -14.72 -0.97
C TYR A 223 -5.98 -14.45 0.41
N LEU A 224 -4.79 -13.85 0.40
CA LEU A 224 -4.14 -13.25 1.57
C LEU A 224 -4.16 -11.73 1.42
N VAL A 225 -4.62 -11.03 2.45
CA VAL A 225 -4.69 -9.57 2.49
C VAL A 225 -3.50 -9.02 3.26
N GLN A 226 -2.86 -8.01 2.68
CA GLN A 226 -1.80 -7.23 3.29
C GLN A 226 -2.11 -5.74 3.17
N GLY A 227 -1.86 -4.97 4.24
CA GLY A 227 -2.01 -3.52 4.27
C GLY A 227 -0.84 -2.76 3.65
N THR A 228 -0.14 -3.32 2.67
CA THR A 228 1.05 -2.70 2.08
C THR A 228 0.68 -1.39 1.38
N ILE A 229 1.40 -0.31 1.70
CA ILE A 229 1.12 1.03 1.17
C ILE A 229 2.07 1.40 0.02
N TYR A 230 1.73 2.45 -0.73
CA TYR A 230 2.46 2.84 -1.93
C TYR A 230 3.97 3.06 -1.73
N PRO A 231 4.45 3.74 -0.65
CA PRO A 231 5.88 3.83 -0.36
C PRO A 231 6.59 2.46 -0.26
N ASP A 232 5.91 1.44 0.25
CA ASP A 232 6.50 0.10 0.38
C ASP A 232 6.84 -0.53 -0.98
N VAL A 233 6.00 -0.27 -1.98
CA VAL A 233 6.17 -0.78 -3.35
C VAL A 233 7.34 -0.08 -4.03
N VAL A 234 7.49 1.24 -3.84
CA VAL A 234 8.60 2.02 -4.41
C VAL A 234 9.94 1.57 -3.82
N GLU A 235 10.01 1.41 -2.50
CA GLU A 235 11.22 0.92 -1.81
C GLU A 235 11.59 -0.50 -2.23
N SER A 236 10.61 -1.36 -2.51
CA SER A 236 10.85 -2.75 -2.93
C SER A 236 11.46 -2.88 -4.34
N GLY A 237 11.33 -1.85 -5.19
CA GLY A 237 11.90 -1.85 -6.55
C GLY A 237 13.42 -1.63 -6.60
N VAL A 238 14.03 -1.14 -5.51
CA VAL A 238 15.46 -0.80 -5.45
C VAL A 238 16.14 -1.62 -4.35
N GLY A 239 16.58 -2.85 -4.67
CA GLY A 239 17.53 -3.62 -3.85
C GLY A 239 17.09 -4.07 -2.44
N ALA A 240 15.88 -3.73 -1.98
CA ALA A 240 15.45 -3.94 -0.59
C ALA A 240 14.82 -5.32 -0.29
N ALA A 241 15.08 -6.34 -1.13
CA ALA A 241 14.53 -7.68 -0.96
C ALA A 241 14.89 -8.34 0.40
N LEU A 242 15.98 -7.89 1.05
CA LEU A 242 16.46 -8.44 2.33
C LEU A 242 15.81 -7.84 3.58
N VAL A 243 15.20 -6.64 3.50
CA VAL A 243 14.71 -5.93 4.70
C VAL A 243 13.26 -6.25 5.03
N LYS A 244 12.43 -6.62 4.04
CA LYS A 244 10.97 -6.83 4.25
C LYS A 244 10.50 -8.29 4.34
N SER A 245 11.40 -9.28 4.36
CA SER A 245 11.03 -10.68 4.60
C SER A 245 10.33 -10.92 5.96
N HIS A 246 10.49 -10.00 6.92
CA HIS A 246 9.90 -10.08 8.25
C HIS A 246 8.55 -9.34 8.40
N HIS A 247 8.15 -8.52 7.40
CA HIS A 247 6.94 -7.69 7.49
C HIS A 247 5.80 -8.18 6.58
N ASN A 248 6.12 -8.96 5.55
CA ASN A 248 5.14 -9.52 4.64
C ASN A 248 4.94 -11.00 4.94
N VAL A 249 3.69 -11.39 5.22
CA VAL A 249 3.29 -12.80 5.43
C VAL A 249 3.28 -13.57 4.08
N GLY A 250 3.94 -13.07 3.05
CA GLY A 250 3.96 -13.61 1.69
C GLY A 250 4.79 -14.90 1.51
N GLY A 251 5.24 -15.51 2.62
CA GLY A 251 5.98 -16.78 2.64
C GLY A 251 5.15 -17.98 3.09
N LEU A 252 3.82 -17.86 3.17
CA LEU A 252 2.94 -18.97 3.50
C LEU A 252 2.91 -19.97 2.32
N PRO A 253 2.95 -21.29 2.59
CA PRO A 253 2.81 -22.33 1.56
C PRO A 253 1.42 -22.34 0.89
#